data_AF-A0A1J5P6K5-F1
#
_entry.id   AF-A0A1J5P6K5-F1
#
_cell.length_a   1.000
_cell.length_b   1.000
_cell.length_c   1.000
_cell.angle_alpha   90.00
_cell.angle_beta   90.00
_cell.angle_gamma   90.00
#
_symmetry.space_group_name_H-M   'P 1'
#
loop_
_entity.id
_entity.type
_entity.pdbx_description
1 polymer ?
#
loop_
_entity_poly.entity_id
_entity_poly.type
_entity_poly.pdbx_seq_one_letter_code
_entity_poly.pdbx_strand_id
1 'polypeptide(L)' 'MHKYAVQITVADVRDGACSSSTLKEACSWGKVDVTWEQMVFAEATTVVPLIASDAWHRGSWKTRVKRRWAKLFDKAAA' A
#
# COMPACT_ATOMS: atom_id res chain seq x y z
N MET A 1 8.85 9.66 -1.42
CA MET A 1 7.39 9.84 -1.26
C MET A 1 6.66 8.65 -1.87
N HIS A 2 5.90 7.89 -1.09
CA HIS A 2 5.04 6.82 -1.60
C HIS A 2 3.86 7.42 -2.36
N LYS A 3 3.70 7.05 -3.63
CA LYS A 3 2.65 7.58 -4.51
C LYS A 3 1.24 7.07 -4.17
N TYR A 4 1.15 5.90 -3.54
CA TYR A 4 -0.09 5.25 -3.15
C TYR A 4 0.06 4.75 -1.72
N ALA A 5 -0.95 4.98 -0.87
CA ALA A 5 -0.97 4.50 0.51
C ALA A 5 -2.38 4.06 0.92
N VAL A 6 -2.49 2.84 1.45
CA VAL A 6 -3.71 2.35 2.08
C VAL A 6 -3.35 1.85 3.48
N GLN A 7 -3.96 2.42 4.50
CA GLN A 7 -3.75 2.03 5.89
C GLN A 7 -5.03 1.41 6.44
N ILE A 8 -4.96 0.12 6.80
CA ILE A 8 -6.06 -0.59 7.46
C ILE A 8 -5.67 -0.70 8.93
N THR A 9 -6.47 -0.12 9.82
CA THR A 9 -6.14 -0.11 11.24
C THR A 9 -7.38 -0.10 12.11
N VAL A 10 -7.22 -0.60 13.33
CA VAL A 10 -8.17 -0.44 14.45
C VAL A 10 -7.63 0.55 15.48
N ALA A 11 -6.43 1.09 15.26
CA ALA A 11 -5.78 2.01 16.17
C ALA A 11 -6.41 3.40 16.06
N ASP A 12 -6.61 4.04 17.21
CA ASP A 12 -7.24 5.34 17.34
C ASP A 12 -6.18 6.44 17.44
N VAL A 13 -6.32 7.48 16.64
CA VAL A 13 -5.37 8.61 16.55
C VAL A 13 -5.09 9.31 17.88
N ARG A 14 -5.98 9.17 18.87
CA ARG A 14 -5.87 9.83 20.18
C ARG A 14 -4.70 9.30 21.01
N ASP A 15 -4.19 8.10 20.72
CA ASP A 15 -3.04 7.55 21.43
C ASP A 15 -1.69 8.19 21.02
N GLY A 16 -1.65 8.92 19.90
CA GLY A 16 -0.44 9.55 19.36
C GLY A 16 0.67 8.56 18.97
N ALA A 17 0.35 7.27 18.84
CA ALA A 17 1.31 6.24 18.48
C ALA A 17 1.53 6.17 16.96
N CYS A 18 2.71 5.68 16.54
CA CYS A 18 2.98 5.50 15.11
C CYS A 18 2.01 4.54 14.40
N SER A 19 1.40 3.61 15.13
CA SER A 19 0.40 2.66 14.63
C SER A 19 -0.96 3.29 14.31
N SER A 20 -1.27 4.42 14.94
CA SER A 20 -2.51 5.17 14.74
C SER A 20 -2.31 6.44 13.90
N SER A 21 -1.05 6.84 13.65
CA SER A 21 -0.72 8.00 12.83
C SER A 21 -1.53 8.05 11.54
N THR A 22 -2.03 9.24 11.22
CA THR A 22 -2.80 9.46 9.99
C THR A 22 -1.87 9.51 8.77
N LEU A 23 -2.40 9.24 7.57
CA LEU A 23 -1.61 9.40 6.34
C LEU A 23 -1.21 10.86 6.08
N LYS A 24 -2.00 11.83 6.57
CA LYS A 24 -1.63 13.25 6.60
C LYS A 24 -0.42 13.54 7.48
N GLU A 25 -0.34 12.88 8.64
CA GLU A 25 0.84 12.94 9.48
C GLU A 25 2.04 12.32 8.75
N ALA A 26 1.88 11.15 8.12
CA ALA A 26 2.95 10.56 7.31
C ALA A 26 3.40 11.48 6.15
N CYS A 27 2.48 12.24 5.55
CA CYS A 27 2.77 13.24 4.54
C CYS A 27 3.62 14.40 5.09
N SER A 28 3.39 14.87 6.32
CA SER A 28 4.17 15.96 6.91
C SER A 28 5.66 15.61 7.05
N TRP A 29 5.97 14.32 7.18
CA TRP A 29 7.33 13.77 7.20
C TRP A 29 7.90 13.45 5.82
N GLY A 30 7.19 13.72 4.72
CA GLY A 30 7.65 13.40 3.37
C GLY A 30 7.59 11.90 3.03
N LYS A 31 6.80 11.10 3.76
CA LYS A 31 6.68 9.65 3.54
C LYS A 31 5.61 9.30 2.51
N VAL A 32 4.43 9.96 2.55
CA VAL A 32 3.25 9.65 1.72
C VAL A 32 2.78 10.86 0.91
N ASP A 33 2.41 10.63 -0.36
CA ASP A 33 1.76 11.62 -1.22
C ASP A 33 0.25 11.63 -0.96
N VAL A 34 -0.35 12.82 -0.82
CA VAL A 34 -1.79 13.01 -0.54
C VAL A 34 -2.70 12.70 -1.74
N THR A 35 -2.13 12.50 -2.94
CA THR A 35 -2.93 12.31 -4.15
C THR A 35 -3.73 11.00 -4.13
N TRP A 36 -3.14 9.93 -3.57
CA TRP A 36 -3.76 8.60 -3.56
C TRP A 36 -3.57 7.90 -2.21
N GLU A 37 -4.17 8.49 -1.18
CA GLU A 37 -4.15 7.96 0.18
C GLU A 37 -5.55 7.56 0.66
N GLN A 38 -5.65 6.47 1.44
CA GLN A 38 -6.88 6.10 2.13
C GLN A 38 -6.59 5.38 3.43
N MET A 39 -7.14 5.90 4.53
CA MET A 39 -7.17 5.21 5.82
C MET A 39 -8.53 4.52 5.98
N VAL A 40 -8.53 3.26 6.40
CA VAL A 40 -9.72 2.41 6.59
C VAL A 40 -9.72 1.92 8.03
N PHE A 41 -10.72 2.35 8.80
CA PHE A 41 -10.87 1.92 10.18
C PHE A 41 -11.65 0.59 10.23
N ALA A 42 -10.91 -0.52 10.22
CA ALA A 42 -11.47 -1.87 10.20
C ALA A 42 -10.42 -2.91 10.62
N GLU A 43 -10.90 -4.06 11.08
CA GLU A 43 -10.05 -5.21 11.34
C GLU A 43 -9.62 -5.87 10.01
N ALA A 44 -8.33 -6.19 9.88
CA ALA A 44 -7.73 -6.60 8.62
C ALA A 44 -8.31 -7.91 8.06
N THR A 45 -8.60 -8.91 8.90
CA THR A 45 -9.18 -10.19 8.45
C THR A 45 -10.56 -10.02 7.80
N THR A 46 -11.32 -8.98 8.18
CA THR A 46 -12.62 -8.71 7.54
C THR A 46 -12.52 -8.04 6.18
N VAL A 47 -11.57 -7.11 5.99
CA VAL A 47 -11.53 -6.25 4.78
C VAL A 47 -10.46 -6.64 3.77
N VAL A 48 -9.31 -7.18 4.21
CA VAL A 48 -8.20 -7.54 3.30
C VAL A 48 -8.62 -8.61 2.28
N PRO A 49 -9.35 -9.68 2.65
CA PRO A 49 -9.82 -10.67 1.67
C PRO A 49 -10.77 -10.06 0.62
N LEU A 50 -11.62 -9.10 1.03
CA LEU A 50 -12.55 -8.43 0.12
C LEU A 50 -11.80 -7.54 -0.89
N ILE A 51 -10.83 -6.76 -0.42
CA ILE A 51 -9.96 -5.93 -1.28
C ILE A 51 -9.18 -6.81 -2.25
N ALA A 52 -8.61 -7.91 -1.77
CA ALA A 52 -7.88 -8.86 -2.62
C ALA A 52 -8.79 -9.49 -3.69
N SER A 53 -10.00 -9.91 -3.30
CA SER A 53 -10.99 -10.50 -4.21
C SER A 53 -11.40 -9.52 -5.31
N ASP A 54 -11.75 -8.28 -4.97
CA ASP A 54 -12.10 -7.24 -5.93
C ASP A 54 -10.92 -6.92 -6.88
N ALA A 55 -9.73 -6.69 -6.33
CA ALA A 55 -8.54 -6.39 -7.13
C ALA A 55 -8.16 -7.53 -8.10
N TRP A 56 -8.34 -8.78 -7.66
CA TRP A 56 -8.09 -9.95 -8.49
C TRP A 56 -9.11 -10.08 -9.62
N HIS A 57 -10.41 -9.99 -9.30
CA HIS A 57 -11.50 -10.19 -10.25
C HIS A 57 -11.62 -9.05 -11.28
N ARG A 58 -11.22 -7.82 -10.94
CA ARG A 58 -11.10 -6.72 -11.92
C ARG A 58 -10.11 -7.00 -13.05
N GLY A 59 -9.19 -7.94 -12.87
CA GLY A 59 -8.29 -8.39 -13.93
C GLY A 59 -7.24 -7.36 -14.38
N SER A 60 -7.10 -6.22 -13.70
CA SER A 60 -6.10 -5.18 -14.03
C SER A 60 -4.65 -5.69 -13.96
N TRP A 61 -4.42 -6.84 -13.33
CA TRP A 61 -3.12 -7.50 -13.30
C TRP A 61 -2.75 -8.16 -14.64
N LYS A 62 -3.73 -8.52 -15.47
CA LYS A 62 -3.52 -9.26 -16.73
C LYS A 62 -2.72 -8.47 -17.76
N THR A 63 -2.83 -7.14 -17.74
CA THR A 63 -2.12 -6.22 -18.65
C THR A 63 -0.80 -5.71 -18.08
N ARG A 64 -0.44 -6.08 -16.84
CA ARG A 64 0.81 -5.60 -16.21
C ARG A 64 2.02 -6.29 -16.85
N VAL A 65 3.09 -5.53 -17.02
CA VAL A 65 4.38 -6.06 -17.49
C VAL A 65 4.89 -7.10 -16.49
N LYS A 66 5.10 -8.34 -16.96
CA LYS A 66 5.69 -9.41 -16.15
C LYS A 66 7.12 -9.05 -15.79
N ARG A 67 7.38 -8.84 -14.50
CA ARG A 67 8.72 -8.54 -13.98
C ARG A 67 9.56 -9.82 -14.02
N ARG A 68 10.62 -9.84 -14.83
CA ARG A 68 11.57 -10.95 -14.96
C ARG A 68 12.77 -10.73 -14.04
N TRP A 69 12.55 -10.68 -12.74
CA TRP A 69 13.57 -10.33 -11.75
C TRP A 69 14.81 -11.24 -11.79
N ALA A 70 14.65 -12.49 -12.20
CA ALA A 70 15.77 -13.41 -12.40
C ALA A 70 16.82 -12.87 -13.40
N LYS A 71 16.41 -12.03 -14.37
CA LYS A 71 17.30 -11.45 -15.38
C LYS A 71 17.99 -10.16 -14.95
N LEU A 72 17.77 -9.71 -13.71
CA LEU A 72 18.25 -8.42 -13.24
C LEU A 72 19.80 -8.35 -13.22
N PHE A 73 20.48 -9.48 -13.13
CA PHE A 73 21.95 -9.56 -13.01
C PHE A 73 22.66 -10.18 -14.21
N ASP A 74 21.94 -10.58 -15.26
CA ASP A 74 22.50 -11.30 -16.42
C ASP A 74 23.60 -10.50 -17.18
N LYS A 75 23.70 -9.18 -16.97
CA LYS A 75 24.68 -8.29 -17.62
C LYS A 75 25.78 -7.73 -16.71
N ALA A 76 25.87 -8.15 -15.45
CA ALA A 76 26.95 -7.70 -14.55
C ALA A 76 28.25 -8.51 -14.70
N ALA A 77 28.29 -9.52 -15.58
CA ALA A 77 29.41 -10.44 -15.75
C ALA A 77 30.12 -10.33 -17.11
N ALA A 78 30.16 -9.14 -17.73
CA ALA A 78 30.90 -8.89 -18.97
C ALA A 78 31.90 -7.74 -18.79
#